data_AF-A0A924ZPR3-F1
#
_entry.id   AF-A0A924ZPR3-F1
#
_cell.length_a   1.000
_cell.length_b   1.000
_cell.length_c   1.000
_cell.angle_alpha   90.00
_cell.angle_beta   90.00
_cell.angle_gamma   90.00
#
_symmetry.space_group_name_H-M   'P 1'
#
loop_
_entity.id
_entity.type
_entity.pdbx_description
1 polymer ?
#
loop_
_entity_poly.entity_id
_entity_poly.type
_entity_poly.pdbx_seq_one_letter_code
_entity_poly.pdbx_strand_id
1 'polypeptide(L)' 'MEKAPKNEAKVKKEKSIEETLWDSANKLRGTVESSEYKHVVLGLIFLKFASDKFEERRKELIAEGKEKYIEMKEFY' A
#
# COMPACT_ATOMS: atom_id res chain seq x y z
N MET A 1 -11.02 55.27 -2.63
CA MET A 1 -11.44 53.87 -2.41
C MET A 1 -11.17 53.12 -3.69
N GLU A 2 -10.00 52.49 -3.84
CA GLU A 2 -9.72 51.62 -4.99
C GLU A 2 -8.94 50.40 -4.50
N LYS A 3 -9.38 49.24 -4.96
CA LYS A 3 -9.26 47.94 -4.31
C LYS A 3 -7.85 47.36 -4.48
N ALA A 4 -7.26 46.89 -3.38
CA ALA A 4 -6.04 46.09 -3.40
C ALA A 4 -6.31 44.70 -4.04
N PRO A 5 -5.35 44.12 -4.80
CA PRO A 5 -5.51 42.78 -5.36
C PRO A 5 -5.35 41.73 -4.25
N LYS A 6 -6.41 40.95 -4.01
CA LYS A 6 -6.35 39.74 -3.16
C LYS A 6 -5.51 38.69 -3.88
N ASN A 7 -4.25 38.53 -3.45
CA ASN A 7 -3.43 37.40 -3.82
C ASN A 7 -3.90 36.17 -3.01
N GLU A 8 -4.79 35.39 -3.58
CA GLU A 8 -5.19 34.08 -3.04
C GLU A 8 -4.03 33.10 -3.27
N ALA A 9 -3.09 33.08 -2.32
CA ALA A 9 -2.10 32.03 -2.23
C ALA A 9 -2.83 30.68 -2.08
N LYS A 10 -2.90 29.92 -3.18
CA LYS A 10 -3.38 28.54 -3.20
C LYS A 10 -2.56 27.72 -2.21
N VAL A 11 -3.09 27.53 -1.00
CA VAL A 11 -2.56 26.60 -0.01
C VAL A 11 -2.60 25.22 -0.65
N LYS A 12 -1.43 24.69 -1.02
CA LYS A 12 -1.26 23.34 -1.51
C LYS A 12 -1.63 22.41 -0.36
N LYS A 13 -2.87 21.93 -0.35
CA LYS A 13 -3.33 20.93 0.61
C LYS A 13 -2.57 19.66 0.29
N GLU A 14 -1.59 19.31 1.13
CA GLU A 14 -0.94 18.01 1.06
C GLU A 14 -2.03 16.97 1.26
N LYS A 15 -2.25 16.13 0.24
CA LYS A 15 -3.21 15.04 0.31
C LYS A 15 -2.80 14.13 1.46
N SER A 16 -3.77 13.70 2.26
CA SER A 16 -3.49 12.72 3.29
C SER A 16 -3.03 11.40 2.64
N ILE A 17 -2.33 10.57 3.41
CA ILE A 17 -1.86 9.26 2.93
C ILE A 17 -3.05 8.42 2.47
N GLU A 18 -4.16 8.48 3.21
CA GLU A 18 -5.42 7.81 2.89
C GLU A 18 -5.99 8.28 1.56
N GLU A 19 -6.01 9.59 1.31
CA GLU A 19 -6.47 10.18 0.04
C GLU A 19 -5.60 9.72 -1.14
N THR A 20 -4.29 9.65 -0.93
CA THR A 20 -3.33 9.21 -1.95
C THR A 20 -3.48 7.71 -2.24
N LEU A 21 -3.71 6.91 -1.20
CA LEU A 21 -3.96 5.47 -1.32
C LEU A 21 -5.28 5.21 -2.03
N TRP A 22 -6.33 5.98 -1.69
CA TRP A 22 -7.64 5.93 -2.32
C TRP A 22 -7.58 6.29 -3.81
N ASP A 23 -6.87 7.37 -4.16
CA ASP A 23 -6.68 7.78 -5.56
C ASP A 23 -5.88 6.75 -6.36
N SER A 24 -4.85 6.16 -5.75
CA SER A 24 -4.03 5.12 -6.39
C SER A 24 -4.84 3.84 -6.59
N ALA A 25 -5.61 3.44 -5.58
CA ALA A 25 -6.51 2.30 -5.65
C ALA A 25 -7.61 2.52 -6.71
N ASN A 26 -8.22 3.71 -6.79
CA ASN A 26 -9.20 4.03 -7.83
C ASN A 26 -8.60 3.98 -9.25
N LYS A 27 -7.36 4.44 -9.43
CA LYS A 27 -6.65 4.33 -10.71
C LYS A 27 -6.37 2.87 -11.10
N LEU A 28 -6.03 2.02 -10.12
CA LEU A 28 -5.72 0.59 -10.33
C LEU A 28 -6.98 -0.28 -10.44
N ARG A 29 -8.12 0.17 -9.90
CA ARG A 29 -9.39 -0.58 -9.84
C ARG A 29 -10.01 -0.87 -11.22
N GLY A 30 -9.68 -0.07 -12.25
CA GLY A 30 -10.27 -0.26 -13.58
C GLY A 30 -11.80 -0.19 -13.55
N THR A 31 -12.50 -1.16 -14.17
CA THR A 31 -13.97 -1.25 -14.23
C THR A 31 -14.61 -1.98 -13.05
N VAL A 32 -13.86 -2.32 -11.99
CA VAL A 32 -14.39 -3.07 -10.85
C VAL A 32 -15.36 -2.21 -10.04
N GLU A 33 -16.58 -2.72 -9.86
CA GLU A 33 -17.68 -2.04 -9.19
C GLU A 33 -17.34 -1.78 -7.70
N SER A 34 -17.84 -0.68 -7.13
CA SER A 34 -17.60 -0.32 -5.72
C SER A 34 -18.00 -1.42 -4.72
N SER A 35 -18.92 -2.33 -5.09
CA SER A 35 -19.33 -3.46 -4.25
C SER A 35 -18.23 -4.53 -4.11
N GLU A 36 -17.36 -4.68 -5.12
CA GLU A 36 -16.23 -5.61 -5.12
C GLU A 36 -14.93 -5.00 -4.57
N TYR A 37 -14.88 -3.67 -4.45
CA TYR A 37 -13.72 -2.94 -3.93
C TYR A 37 -13.26 -3.44 -2.56
N LYS A 38 -14.20 -3.81 -1.67
CA LYS A 38 -13.88 -4.36 -0.35
C LYS A 38 -13.12 -5.68 -0.42
N HIS A 39 -13.45 -6.56 -1.39
CA HIS A 39 -12.82 -7.87 -1.52
C HIS A 39 -11.42 -7.74 -2.11
N VAL A 40 -11.27 -6.89 -3.12
CA VAL A 40 -9.96 -6.63 -3.75
C VAL A 40 -9.02 -5.92 -2.79
N VAL A 41 -9.46 -4.85 -2.13
CA VAL A 41 -8.62 -4.08 -1.21
C VAL A 41 -8.26 -4.88 0.03
N LEU A 42 -9.21 -5.61 0.62
CA LEU A 42 -8.91 -6.47 1.77
C LEU A 42 -7.95 -7.60 1.37
N GLY A 43 -8.12 -8.17 0.17
CA GLY A 43 -7.19 -9.16 -0.38
C GLY A 43 -5.78 -8.61 -0.56
N LEU A 44 -5.63 -7.39 -1.08
CA LEU A 44 -4.32 -6.74 -1.25
C LEU A 44 -3.67 -6.36 0.08
N ILE A 45 -4.45 -5.86 1.05
CA ILE A 45 -3.95 -5.57 2.40
C ILE A 45 -3.49 -6.86 3.08
N PHE A 46 -4.31 -7.92 2.98
CA PHE A 46 -3.97 -9.23 3.53
C PHE A 46 -2.71 -9.80 2.87
N LEU A 47 -2.59 -9.72 1.54
CA LEU A 47 -1.41 -10.19 0.81
C LEU A 47 -0.16 -9.41 1.23
N LYS A 48 -0.27 -8.09 1.37
CA LYS A 48 0.84 -7.26 1.85
C LYS A 48 1.25 -7.64 3.26
N PHE A 49 0.28 -7.82 4.16
CA PHE A 49 0.52 -8.22 5.54
C PHE A 49 1.18 -9.60 5.63
N ALA A 50 0.67 -10.58 4.88
CA ALA A 50 1.22 -11.92 4.82
C ALA A 50 2.65 -11.92 4.25
N SER A 51 2.89 -11.16 3.18
CA SER A 51 4.21 -10.99 2.59
C SER A 51 5.19 -10.34 3.57
N ASP A 52 4.78 -9.32 4.31
CA ASP A 52 5.64 -8.65 5.29
C ASP A 52 6.01 -9.59 6.44
N LYS A 53 5.04 -10.34 6.95
CA LYS A 53 5.27 -11.32 8.02
C LYS A 53 6.13 -12.50 7.56
N PHE A 54 5.94 -12.96 6.33
CA PHE A 54 6.78 -13.97 5.74
C PHE A 54 8.24 -13.49 5.62
N GLU A 55 8.47 -12.29 5.09
CA GLU A 55 9.81 -11.72 4.95
C GLU A 55 10.48 -11.45 6.31
N GLU A 56 9.72 -10.97 7.29
CA GLU A 56 10.19 -10.79 8.67
C GLU A 56 10.69 -12.14 9.24
N ARG A 57 9.87 -13.18 9.16
CA ARG A 57 10.24 -14.52 9.66
C ARG A 57 11.39 -15.13 8.84
N ARG A 58 11.43 -14.92 7.53
CA ARG A 58 12.53 -15.36 6.66
C ARG A 58 13.85 -14.73 7.11
N LYS A 59 13.86 -13.43 7.41
CA LYS A 59 15.06 -12.72 7.90
C LYS A 59 15.52 -13.24 9.26
N GLU A 60 14.60 -13.52 10.18
CA GLU A 60 14.92 -14.14 11.47
C GLU A 60 15.59 -15.50 11.28
N LEU A 61 15.04 -16.36 10.42
CA LEU A 61 15.61 -17.68 10.13
C LEU A 61 17.00 -17.59 9.50
N ILE A 62 17.25 -16.61 8.64
CA ILE A 62 18.59 -16.34 8.09
C ILE A 62 19.55 -15.93 9.21
N ALA A 63 19.11 -15.03 10.11
CA ALA A 63 19.92 -14.60 11.25
C ALA A 63 20.23 -15.75 12.23
N GLU A 64 19.32 -16.72 12.37
CA GLU A 64 19.51 -17.96 13.12
C GLU A 64 20.42 -18.98 12.38
N GLY A 65 20.94 -18.67 11.18
CA GLY A 65 21.80 -19.55 10.38
C GLY A 65 21.05 -20.68 9.66
N LYS A 66 19.71 -20.60 9.57
CA LYS A 66 18.84 -21.61 8.95
C LYS A 66 18.58 -21.37 7.46
N GLU A 67 19.42 -20.56 6.80
CA GLU A 67 19.30 -20.21 5.38
C GLU A 67 19.14 -21.44 4.45
N LYS A 68 19.81 -22.55 4.78
CA LYS A 68 19.77 -23.80 4.00
C LYS A 68 18.38 -24.46 3.97
N TYR A 69 17.51 -24.12 4.91
CA TYR A 69 16.16 -24.68 5.03
C TYR A 69 15.08 -23.80 4.39
N ILE A 70 15.43 -22.57 3.97
CA ILE A 70 14.47 -21.59 3.46
C ILE A 70 14.10 -21.87 1.99
N GLU A 71 15.02 -22.43 1.21
CA GLU A 71 14.84 -22.70 -0.23
C GLU A 71 14.99 -24.20 -0.56
N MET A 72 14.49 -25.07 0.32
CA MET A 72 14.44 -26.50 0.05
C MET A 72 13.40 -26.79 -1.03
N LYS A 73 13.86 -26.92 -2.28
CA LYS A 73 13.03 -27.23 -3.44
C LYS A 73 12.23 -28.53 -3.34
N GLU A 74 12.65 -29.47 -2.48
CA GLU A 74 11.90 -30.71 -2.21
C GLU A 74 10.66 -30.53 -1.32
N PHE A 75 10.53 -29.39 -0.64
CA PHE A 75 9.41 -29.11 0.29
C PHE A 75 8.28 -28.28 -0.35
N TYR A 76 8.41 -27.88 -1.61
CA TYR A 76 7.45 -27.06 -2.37
C TYR A 76 6.98 -27.80 -3.63
#